data_AF-A0A9P5WY99-F1
#
_entry.id   AF-A0A9P5WY99-F1
#
_cell.length_a   1.000
_cell.length_b   1.000
_cell.length_c   1.000
_cell.angle_alpha   90.00
_cell.angle_beta   90.00
_cell.angle_gamma   90.00
#
_symmetry.space_group_name_H-M   'P 1'
#
loop_
_entity.id
_entity.type
_entity.pdbx_description
1 polymer ?
#
loop_
_entity_poly.entity_id
_entity_poly.type
_entity_poly.pdbx_seq_one_letter_code
_entity_poly.pdbx_strand_id
1 'polypeptide(L)'
;MKLHVFLCLSLSLVHTPLAVARPQSNAVWAADSAIARGQGNGLDSNGNPIVSYEHGELQWGLRQLFEVTGNQTYFNYIQTGVNNIVLPNGTVHGSYKDL
;
A
#
# COMPACT_ATOMS: atom_id res chain seq x y z
N MET A 1 18.24 -11.78 -69.04
CA MET A 1 18.52 -12.01 -67.61
C MET A 1 17.43 -11.31 -66.79
N LYS A 2 16.57 -12.05 -66.09
CA LYS A 2 15.54 -11.49 -65.18
C LYS A 2 15.97 -11.77 -63.74
N LEU A 3 16.38 -10.73 -63.04
CA LEU A 3 16.78 -10.75 -61.64
C LEU A 3 15.52 -10.81 -60.76
N HIS A 4 15.37 -11.88 -59.98
CA HIS A 4 14.28 -12.03 -59.02
C HIS A 4 14.76 -11.54 -57.65
N VAL A 5 14.19 -10.43 -57.17
CA VAL A 5 14.43 -9.90 -55.84
C VAL A 5 13.51 -10.65 -54.87
N PHE A 6 14.09 -11.49 -54.02
CA PHE A 6 13.38 -12.11 -52.89
C PHE A 6 13.32 -11.11 -51.73
N LEU A 7 12.14 -10.55 -51.49
CA LEU A 7 11.84 -9.73 -50.33
C LEU A 7 11.59 -10.64 -49.12
N CYS A 8 12.58 -10.79 -48.25
CA CYS A 8 12.44 -11.46 -46.96
C CYS A 8 11.64 -10.56 -46.00
N LEU A 9 10.34 -10.83 -45.86
CA LEU A 9 9.48 -10.19 -44.88
C LEU A 9 9.72 -10.83 -43.51
N SER A 10 10.61 -10.24 -42.70
CA SER A 10 10.82 -10.65 -41.30
C SER A 10 9.60 -10.25 -40.47
N LEU A 11 8.81 -11.24 -40.04
CA LEU A 11 7.63 -11.06 -39.20
C LEU A 11 8.08 -10.84 -37.74
N SER A 12 8.25 -9.58 -37.35
CA SER A 12 8.50 -9.21 -35.95
C SER A 12 7.23 -9.48 -35.13
N LEU A 13 7.24 -10.51 -34.28
CA LEU A 13 6.18 -10.71 -33.30
C LEU A 13 6.19 -9.54 -32.31
N VAL A 14 5.28 -8.59 -32.49
CA VAL A 14 5.04 -7.51 -31.52
C VAL A 14 4.28 -8.14 -30.36
N HIS A 15 4.98 -8.46 -29.27
CA HIS A 15 4.35 -8.95 -28.05
C HIS A 15 3.71 -7.76 -27.33
N THR A 16 2.43 -7.50 -27.58
CA THR A 16 1.65 -6.55 -26.79
C THR A 16 1.37 -7.19 -25.43
N PRO A 17 1.91 -6.65 -24.30
CA PRO A 17 1.54 -7.17 -23.00
C PRO A 17 0.04 -6.97 -22.81
N LEU A 18 -0.67 -8.04 -22.48
CA LEU A 18 -2.08 -7.97 -22.12
C LEU A 18 -2.21 -7.04 -20.90
N ALA A 19 -3.00 -5.98 -21.04
CA ALA A 19 -3.29 -5.08 -19.93
C ALA A 19 -3.97 -5.87 -18.81
N VAL A 20 -3.31 -5.97 -17.65
CA VAL A 20 -3.89 -6.60 -16.47
C VAL A 20 -4.78 -5.55 -15.80
N ALA A 21 -6.09 -5.64 -16.00
CA ALA A 21 -7.08 -4.68 -15.47
C ALA A 21 -7.30 -4.76 -13.93
N ARG A 22 -6.51 -5.56 -13.22
CA ARG A 22 -6.64 -5.78 -11.76
C ARG A 22 -5.27 -5.73 -11.08
N PRO A 23 -5.18 -5.26 -9.83
CA PRO A 23 -3.93 -5.32 -9.09
C PRO A 23 -3.52 -6.78 -8.89
N GLN A 24 -2.22 -7.01 -8.80
CA GLN A 24 -1.67 -8.33 -8.51
C GLN A 24 -2.12 -8.86 -7.14
N SER A 25 -2.40 -7.95 -6.19
CA SER A 25 -2.97 -8.26 -4.89
C SER A 25 -3.93 -7.15 -4.45
N ASN A 26 -5.19 -7.51 -4.20
CA ASN A 26 -6.18 -6.57 -3.66
C ASN A 26 -5.82 -6.09 -2.26
N ALA A 27 -5.15 -6.93 -1.46
CA ALA A 27 -4.72 -6.57 -0.11
C ALA A 27 -3.62 -5.49 -0.17
N VAL A 28 -2.63 -5.66 -1.03
CA VAL A 28 -1.58 -4.65 -1.28
C VAL A 28 -2.20 -3.37 -1.81
N TRP A 29 -3.07 -3.46 -2.82
CA TRP A 29 -3.73 -2.29 -3.39
C TRP A 29 -4.57 -1.52 -2.35
N ALA A 30 -5.32 -2.23 -1.49
CA ALA A 30 -6.10 -1.60 -0.42
C ALA A 30 -5.20 -0.96 0.64
N ALA A 31 -4.13 -1.63 1.07
CA ALA A 31 -3.16 -1.11 2.03
C ALA A 31 -2.46 0.14 1.51
N ASP A 32 -1.91 0.09 0.30
CA ASP A 32 -1.22 1.22 -0.32
C ASP A 32 -2.19 2.41 -0.51
N SER A 33 -3.44 2.13 -0.88
CA SER A 33 -4.49 3.15 -1.00
C SER A 33 -4.85 3.79 0.34
N ALA A 34 -4.92 3.00 1.43
CA ALA A 34 -5.22 3.50 2.76
C ALA A 34 -4.08 4.38 3.30
N ILE A 35 -2.83 3.91 3.13
CA ILE A 35 -1.61 4.65 3.49
C ILE A 35 -1.54 5.99 2.75
N ALA A 36 -1.78 5.97 1.43
CA ALA A 36 -1.77 7.18 0.61
C ALA A 36 -2.81 8.22 1.05
N ARG A 37 -3.91 7.79 1.67
CA ARG A 37 -4.95 8.66 2.23
C ARG A 37 -4.74 9.03 3.70
N GLY A 38 -3.66 8.55 4.33
CA GLY A 38 -3.42 8.83 5.76
C GLY A 38 -4.34 8.05 6.71
N GLN A 39 -5.01 6.99 6.27
CA GLN A 39 -5.97 6.27 7.11
C GLN A 39 -5.25 5.43 8.18
N GLY A 40 -5.77 5.41 9.40
CA GLY A 40 -5.21 4.62 10.50
C GLY A 40 -3.85 5.10 10.99
N ASN A 41 -3.46 6.34 10.71
CA ASN A 41 -2.21 6.94 11.16
C ASN A 41 -2.26 7.50 12.59
N GLY A 42 -3.30 7.20 13.37
CA GLY A 42 -3.44 7.69 14.74
C GLY A 42 -3.80 9.17 14.87
N LEU A 43 -4.18 9.85 13.78
CA LEU A 43 -4.59 11.26 13.79
C LEU A 43 -6.04 11.42 13.28
N ASP A 44 -6.74 12.42 13.81
CA ASP A 44 -8.02 12.88 13.28
C ASP A 44 -7.82 13.79 12.03
N SER A 45 -8.92 14.27 11.44
CA SER A 45 -8.86 15.17 10.28
C SER A 45 -8.21 16.53 10.56
N ASN A 46 -8.06 16.92 11.82
CA ASN A 46 -7.42 18.15 12.27
C ASN A 46 -5.96 17.93 12.68
N GLY A 47 -5.45 16.69 12.60
CA GLY A 47 -4.11 16.33 13.03
C GLY A 47 -3.96 16.10 14.54
N ASN A 48 -5.05 15.98 15.30
CA ASN A 48 -4.97 15.65 16.71
C ASN A 48 -4.83 14.12 16.89
N PRO A 49 -4.03 13.67 17.88
CA PRO A 49 -3.96 12.26 18.27
C PRO A 49 -5.34 11.68 18.59
N ILE A 50 -5.66 10.52 18.00
CA ILE A 50 -6.90 9.79 18.25
C ILE A 50 -6.65 8.30 18.32
N VAL A 51 -7.19 7.66 19.36
CA VAL A 51 -7.16 6.21 19.53
C VAL A 51 -8.51 5.67 19.05
N SER A 52 -8.47 4.79 18.04
CA SER A 52 -9.67 4.16 17.49
C SER A 52 -9.39 2.69 17.18
N TYR A 53 -10.41 1.86 17.37
CA TYR A 53 -10.33 0.44 17.07
C TYR A 53 -10.05 0.17 15.58
N GLU A 54 -10.68 0.95 14.70
CA GLU A 54 -10.55 0.82 13.24
C GLU A 54 -9.14 1.14 12.76
N HIS A 55 -8.47 2.10 13.41
CA HIS A 55 -7.07 2.39 13.15
C HIS A 55 -6.19 1.20 13.52
N GLY A 56 -6.45 0.57 14.68
CA GLY A 56 -5.77 -0.65 15.12
C GLY A 56 -5.97 -1.84 14.18
N GLU A 57 -7.21 -2.07 13.72
CA GLU A 57 -7.52 -3.15 12.76
C GLU A 57 -6.81 -2.96 11.42
N LEU A 58 -6.76 -1.72 10.91
CA LEU A 58 -5.98 -1.44 9.71
C LEU A 58 -4.49 -1.73 9.94
N GLN A 59 -3.92 -1.26 11.06
CA GLN A 59 -2.52 -1.50 11.41
C GLN A 59 -2.21 -2.99 11.59
N TRP A 60 -3.16 -3.77 12.12
CA TRP A 60 -3.05 -5.22 12.18
C TRP A 60 -2.97 -5.84 10.78
N GLY A 61 -3.83 -5.43 9.85
CA GLY A 61 -3.75 -5.84 8.44
C GLY A 61 -2.41 -5.50 7.80
N LEU A 62 -1.87 -4.30 8.07
CA LEU A 62 -0.55 -3.88 7.61
C LEU A 62 0.57 -4.75 8.21
N ARG A 63 0.47 -5.15 9.48
CA ARG A 63 1.43 -6.07 10.12
C ARG A 63 1.45 -7.41 9.39
N GLN A 64 0.27 -7.98 9.12
CA GLN A 64 0.19 -9.25 8.40
C GLN A 64 0.81 -9.12 6.99
N LEU A 65 0.56 -8.02 6.28
CA LEU A 65 1.18 -7.76 4.97
C LEU A 65 2.70 -7.60 5.05
N PHE A 66 3.22 -6.93 6.09
CA PHE A 66 4.66 -6.87 6.34
C PHE A 66 5.25 -8.28 6.52
N GLU A 67 4.61 -9.13 7.32
CA GLU A 67 5.09 -10.49 7.57
C GLU A 67 5.16 -11.36 6.31
N VAL A 68 4.17 -11.23 5.40
CA VAL A 68 4.19 -12.02 4.15
C VAL A 68 5.01 -11.42 3.02
N THR A 69 5.17 -10.09 2.97
CA THR A 69 5.87 -9.42 1.84
C THR A 69 7.29 -8.97 2.18
N GLY A 70 7.62 -8.78 3.46
CA GLY A 70 8.83 -8.09 3.90
C GLY A 70 8.86 -6.60 3.55
N ASN A 71 7.76 -6.01 3.08
CA ASN A 71 7.74 -4.60 2.69
C ASN A 71 7.74 -3.69 3.94
N GLN A 72 8.90 -3.09 4.19
CA GLN A 72 9.14 -2.22 5.34
C GLN A 72 8.22 -0.98 5.40
N THR A 73 7.63 -0.58 4.28
CA THR A 73 6.66 0.54 4.22
C THR A 73 5.51 0.33 5.19
N TYR A 74 4.98 -0.91 5.28
CA TYR A 74 3.86 -1.22 6.16
C TYR A 74 4.24 -1.12 7.63
N PHE A 75 5.40 -1.67 8.01
CA PHE A 75 5.92 -1.54 9.36
C PHE A 75 6.16 -0.08 9.75
N ASN A 76 6.82 0.70 8.89
CA ASN A 76 7.13 2.10 9.15
C ASN A 76 5.86 2.95 9.32
N TYR A 77 4.81 2.63 8.57
CA TYR A 77 3.51 3.30 8.70
C TYR A 77 2.84 2.98 10.04
N ILE A 78 2.84 1.72 10.48
CA ILE A 78 2.35 1.32 11.81
C ILE A 78 3.12 2.06 12.89
N GLN A 79 4.45 2.07 12.81
CA GLN A 79 5.30 2.75 13.80
C GLN A 79 5.01 4.25 13.87
N THR A 80 4.81 4.89 12.72
CA THR A 80 4.43 6.31 12.65
C THR A 80 3.07 6.54 13.32
N GLY A 81 2.09 5.68 13.06
CA GLY A 81 0.78 5.76 13.69
C GLY A 81 0.83 5.61 15.22
N VAL A 82 1.63 4.66 15.71
CA VAL A 82 1.85 4.46 17.16
C VAL A 82 2.56 5.66 17.78
N ASN A 83 3.58 6.21 17.12
CA ASN A 83 4.30 7.40 17.60
C ASN A 83 3.43 8.65 17.70
N ASN A 84 2.32 8.70 16.95
CA ASN A 84 1.36 9.80 17.04
C ASN A 84 0.45 9.71 18.28
N ILE A 85 0.34 8.54 18.92
CA ILE A 85 -0.58 8.29 20.04
C ILE A 85 0.11 7.75 21.30
N VAL A 86 1.39 7.38 21.24
CA VAL A 86 2.19 6.92 22.39
C VAL A 86 3.36 7.87 22.60
N LEU A 87 3.40 8.49 23.77
CA LEU A 87 4.48 9.38 24.17
C LEU A 87 5.77 8.59 24.50
N PRO A 88 6.95 9.24 24.52
CA PRO A 88 8.22 8.58 24.85
C PRO A 88 8.26 7.91 26.24
N ASN A 89 7.40 8.31 27.17
CA ASN A 89 7.25 7.71 28.49
C ASN A 89 6.29 6.49 28.50
N GLY A 90 5.80 6.06 27.34
CA GLY A 90 4.88 4.93 27.18
C GLY A 90 3.41 5.24 27.46
N THR A 91 3.05 6.48 27.81
CA THR A 91 1.64 6.83 28.02
C THR A 91 0.93 7.05 26.68
N VAL A 92 -0.28 6.55 26.57
CA VAL A 92 -1.16 6.81 25.42
C VAL A 92 -1.78 8.20 25.57
N HIS A 93 -1.77 8.98 24.48
CA HIS A 93 -2.44 10.27 24.39
C HIS A 93 -3.32 10.32 23.15
N GLY A 94 -4.44 11.04 23.27
CA GLY A 94 -5.48 11.09 22.26
C GLY A 94 -6.83 10.67 22.84
N SER A 95 -7.88 11.30 22.34
CA SER A 95 -9.23 10.94 22.73
C SER A 95 -9.55 9.52 22.22
N TYR A 96 -10.26 8.74 23.02
CA TYR A 96 -10.87 7.53 22.53
C TYR A 96 -12.11 7.92 21.72
N LYS A 97 -12.17 7.45 20.47
CA LYS A 97 -13.39 7.53 19.70
C LYS A 97 -14.22 6.28 20.01
N ASP A 98 -15.30 6.46 20.75
CA ASP A 98 -16.31 5.42 20.92
C ASP A 98 -17.01 5.16 19.58
N LEU A 99 -17.33 3.88 19.33
CA LEU A 99 -18.07 3.39 18.15
C LEU A 99 -19.53 3.85 18.15
#